data_AF-A0A3R9U278-F1
#
_entry.id   AF-A0A3R9U278-F1
#
_cell.length_a   1.000
_cell.length_b   1.000
_cell.length_c   1.000
_cell.angle_alpha   90.00
_cell.angle_beta   90.00
_cell.angle_gamma   90.00
#
_symmetry.space_group_name_H-M   'P 1'
#
loop_
_entity.id
_entity.type
_entity.pdbx_description
1 polymer ?
#
loop_
_entity_poly.entity_id
_entity_poly.type
_entity_poly.pdbx_seq_one_letter_code
_entity_poly.pdbx_strand_id
1 'polypeptide(L)'
;MSDELPSPNMSRPLDTPENAPLVSEWLLGTSAVLAYHLGKTDTARMIADVSSAEVRLWNTEYGHEGYRIVLVMEPSLYPTYTERELENIAEVMRDVMWGSSKSVDELVARPSIPRLGPDWRGQVKTADSPKPSNQGRKVQLEPGHPVEDQLRFTNEWELDVYRVLRERQHSLPDNETIGIMPLGGMRVRGWTFEPDLLITHRGYAGVIEIDGPHHKGHAGRDHSRTRLFLHSGVKVVDRLNVEEVKSRAEVEKFVEDFLAQLKR
;
A
#
# COMPACT_ATOMS: atom_id res chain seq x y z
N MET A 1 2.86 -21.86 -12.10
CA MET A 1 2.15 -21.79 -10.81
C MET A 1 0.85 -21.07 -11.10
N SER A 2 -0.29 -21.54 -10.60
CA SER A 2 -1.60 -20.92 -10.92
C SER A 2 -1.65 -19.51 -10.33
N ASP A 3 -2.01 -18.51 -11.13
CA ASP A 3 -2.18 -17.11 -10.72
C ASP A 3 -3.54 -16.86 -10.01
N GLU A 4 -4.28 -17.91 -9.70
CA GLU A 4 -5.59 -17.82 -9.06
C GLU A 4 -5.47 -17.72 -7.53
N LEU A 5 -6.29 -16.83 -6.94
CA LEU A 5 -6.42 -16.72 -5.50
C LEU A 5 -6.90 -18.07 -4.92
N PRO A 6 -6.20 -18.64 -3.93
CA PRO A 6 -6.61 -19.89 -3.30
C PRO A 6 -7.99 -19.71 -2.64
N SER A 7 -8.92 -20.61 -2.95
CA SER A 7 -10.24 -20.62 -2.31
C SER A 7 -10.16 -21.23 -0.91
N PRO A 8 -10.89 -20.69 0.08
CA PRO A 8 -10.93 -21.24 1.42
C PRO A 8 -11.62 -22.59 1.45
N ASN A 9 -11.30 -23.38 2.46
CA ASN A 9 -11.97 -24.67 2.67
C ASN A 9 -13.35 -24.44 3.30
N MET A 10 -14.39 -24.46 2.47
CA MET A 10 -15.78 -24.23 2.90
C MET A 10 -16.35 -25.36 3.80
N SER A 11 -15.67 -26.51 3.92
CA SER A 11 -16.07 -27.57 4.87
C SER A 11 -15.68 -27.28 6.32
N ARG A 12 -14.81 -26.29 6.55
CA ARG A 12 -14.38 -25.85 7.88
C ARG A 12 -15.05 -24.52 8.23
N PRO A 13 -15.11 -24.16 9.53
CA PRO A 13 -15.46 -22.80 9.90
C PRO A 13 -14.53 -21.78 9.23
N LEU A 14 -15.05 -20.60 8.90
CA LEU A 14 -14.30 -19.58 8.16
C LEU A 14 -13.24 -18.88 9.00
N ASP A 15 -13.41 -18.87 10.33
CA ASP A 15 -12.55 -18.17 11.27
C ASP A 15 -11.49 -19.08 11.92
N THR A 16 -11.34 -20.33 11.48
CA THR A 16 -10.23 -21.18 11.97
C THR A 16 -8.88 -20.62 11.50
N PRO A 17 -7.79 -20.80 12.28
CA PRO A 17 -6.48 -20.23 11.95
C PRO A 17 -5.94 -20.59 10.56
N GLU A 18 -6.31 -21.76 10.04
CA GLU A 18 -5.88 -22.25 8.73
C GLU A 18 -6.71 -21.65 7.58
N ASN A 19 -7.95 -21.25 7.86
CA ASN A 19 -8.90 -20.75 6.86
C ASN A 19 -8.93 -19.21 6.83
N ALA A 20 -8.85 -18.57 7.99
CA ALA A 20 -8.99 -17.13 8.17
C ALA A 20 -8.06 -16.27 7.29
N PRO A 21 -6.76 -16.63 7.07
CA PRO A 21 -5.89 -15.86 6.18
C PRO A 21 -6.36 -15.83 4.73
N LEU A 22 -7.07 -16.87 4.27
CA LEU A 22 -7.54 -17.02 2.89
C LEU A 22 -8.94 -16.43 2.71
N VAL A 23 -9.80 -16.59 3.72
CA VAL A 23 -11.21 -16.17 3.65
C VAL A 23 -11.36 -14.68 3.40
N SER A 24 -10.55 -13.83 4.06
CA SER A 24 -10.69 -12.37 3.94
C SER A 24 -10.58 -11.91 2.49
N GLU A 25 -9.43 -12.16 1.85
CA GLU A 25 -9.20 -11.72 0.47
C GLU A 25 -10.08 -12.45 -0.53
N TRP A 26 -10.30 -13.75 -0.33
CA TRP A 26 -11.20 -14.49 -1.20
C TRP A 26 -12.63 -13.92 -1.17
N LEU A 27 -13.18 -13.62 0.00
CA LEU A 27 -14.54 -13.12 0.13
C LEU A 27 -14.67 -11.71 -0.44
N LEU A 28 -13.71 -10.82 -0.17
CA LEU A 28 -13.68 -9.47 -0.74
C LEU A 28 -13.55 -9.51 -2.27
N GLY A 29 -12.55 -10.23 -2.78
CA GLY A 29 -12.30 -10.33 -4.22
C GLY A 29 -13.45 -10.95 -4.99
N THR A 30 -13.98 -12.08 -4.50
CA THR A 30 -15.10 -12.78 -5.15
C THR A 30 -16.36 -11.92 -5.13
N SER A 31 -16.64 -11.23 -4.01
CA SER A 31 -17.81 -10.34 -3.90
C SER A 31 -17.69 -9.12 -4.80
N ALA A 32 -16.51 -8.49 -4.89
CA ALA A 32 -16.29 -7.35 -5.76
C ALA A 32 -16.48 -7.73 -7.24
N VAL A 33 -15.93 -8.86 -7.66
CA VAL A 33 -16.08 -9.40 -9.02
C VAL A 33 -17.54 -9.74 -9.33
N LEU A 34 -18.23 -10.41 -8.40
CA LEU A 34 -19.65 -10.73 -8.55
C LEU A 34 -20.50 -9.47 -8.66
N ALA A 35 -20.31 -8.50 -7.76
CA ALA A 35 -21.02 -7.21 -7.80
C ALA A 35 -20.81 -6.50 -9.14
N TYR A 36 -19.58 -6.49 -9.66
CA TYR A 36 -19.27 -5.90 -10.95
C TYR A 36 -20.03 -6.59 -12.10
N HIS A 37 -20.04 -7.93 -12.13
CA HIS A 37 -20.77 -8.70 -13.14
C HIS A 37 -22.29 -8.54 -13.05
N LEU A 38 -22.83 -8.30 -11.86
CA LEU A 38 -24.24 -7.99 -11.64
C LEU A 38 -24.60 -6.53 -11.97
N GLY A 39 -23.65 -5.72 -12.44
CA GLY A 39 -23.86 -4.30 -12.73
C GLY A 39 -23.94 -3.41 -11.48
N LYS A 40 -23.66 -3.94 -10.28
CA LYS A 40 -23.56 -3.21 -9.01
C LYS A 40 -22.18 -2.54 -8.90
N THR A 41 -21.82 -1.68 -9.86
CA THR A 41 -20.46 -1.12 -9.99
C THR A 41 -19.99 -0.31 -8.78
N ASP A 42 -20.88 0.46 -8.15
CA ASP A 42 -20.51 1.24 -6.97
C ASP A 42 -20.26 0.33 -5.75
N THR A 43 -21.10 -0.69 -5.55
CA THR A 43 -20.86 -1.74 -4.53
C THR A 43 -19.52 -2.44 -4.76
N ALA A 44 -19.20 -2.78 -6.02
CA ALA A 44 -17.92 -3.41 -6.35
C ALA A 44 -16.71 -2.53 -5.99
N ARG A 45 -16.78 -1.22 -6.27
CA ARG A 45 -15.74 -0.25 -5.90
C ARG A 45 -15.61 -0.12 -4.38
N MET A 46 -16.73 -0.02 -3.67
CA MET A 46 -16.72 0.02 -2.21
C MET A 46 -16.07 -1.25 -1.64
N ILE A 47 -16.42 -2.44 -2.11
CA ILE A 47 -15.76 -3.68 -1.65
C ILE A 47 -14.25 -3.64 -1.92
N ALA A 48 -13.81 -3.09 -3.06
CA ALA A 48 -12.39 -2.96 -3.40
C ALA A 48 -11.63 -1.91 -2.56
N ASP A 49 -12.33 -0.95 -1.95
CA ASP A 49 -11.75 0.05 -1.06
C ASP A 49 -11.59 -0.46 0.39
N VAL A 50 -12.15 -1.63 0.71
CA VAL A 50 -11.98 -2.29 2.02
C VAL A 50 -10.55 -2.79 2.16
N SER A 51 -9.90 -2.46 3.27
CA SER A 51 -8.51 -2.85 3.53
C SER A 51 -8.35 -4.30 3.99
N SER A 52 -9.31 -4.82 4.75
CA SER A 52 -9.36 -6.23 5.15
C SER A 52 -10.74 -6.57 5.72
N ALA A 53 -11.12 -7.85 5.73
CA ALA A 53 -12.33 -8.33 6.38
C ALA A 53 -11.97 -9.26 7.57
N GLU A 54 -12.51 -8.97 8.74
CA GLU A 54 -12.43 -9.87 9.89
C GLU A 54 -13.70 -10.72 9.92
N VAL A 55 -13.54 -12.02 9.73
CA VAL A 55 -14.64 -12.98 9.77
C VAL A 55 -14.63 -13.69 11.11
N ARG A 56 -15.79 -13.72 11.77
CA ARG A 56 -15.99 -14.35 13.08
C ARG A 56 -17.27 -15.17 13.07
N LEU A 57 -17.18 -16.41 13.53
CA LEU A 57 -18.36 -17.22 13.77
C LEU A 57 -19.21 -16.52 14.83
N TRP A 58 -20.45 -16.23 14.47
CA TRP A 58 -21.39 -15.48 15.30
C TRP A 58 -22.50 -16.39 15.84
N ASN A 59 -23.00 -17.28 14.99
CA ASN A 59 -24.09 -18.18 15.31
C ASN A 59 -23.90 -19.55 14.65
N THR A 60 -24.44 -20.60 15.25
CA THR A 60 -24.50 -21.97 14.71
C THR A 60 -25.92 -22.54 14.82
N GLU A 61 -26.93 -21.75 14.46
CA GLU A 61 -28.33 -22.15 14.54
C GLU A 61 -28.75 -23.08 13.40
N TYR A 62 -29.55 -24.10 13.73
CA TYR A 62 -30.15 -25.06 12.78
C TYR A 62 -29.16 -25.75 11.82
N GLY A 63 -27.91 -25.92 12.24
CA GLY A 63 -26.87 -26.55 11.39
C GLY A 63 -26.30 -25.61 10.32
N HIS A 64 -26.57 -24.31 10.41
CA HIS A 64 -25.99 -23.27 9.59
C HIS A 64 -25.00 -22.44 10.40
N GLU A 65 -23.84 -22.16 9.81
CA GLU A 65 -22.85 -21.28 10.43
C GLU A 65 -23.10 -19.84 9.98
N GLY A 66 -23.55 -19.01 10.91
CA GLY A 66 -23.75 -17.58 10.72
C GLY A 66 -22.52 -16.79 11.12
N TYR A 67 -22.08 -15.88 10.26
CA TYR A 67 -20.86 -15.11 10.45
C TYR A 67 -21.14 -13.62 10.62
N ARG A 68 -20.40 -13.01 11.54
CA ARG A 68 -20.20 -11.57 11.60
C ARG A 68 -18.96 -11.22 10.80
N ILE A 69 -19.12 -10.30 9.85
CA ILE A 69 -18.05 -9.77 9.03
C ILE A 69 -17.83 -8.31 9.42
N VAL A 70 -16.58 -7.99 9.74
CA VAL A 70 -16.15 -6.63 10.06
C VAL A 70 -15.26 -6.12 8.95
N LEU A 71 -15.75 -5.18 8.15
CA LEU A 71 -14.98 -4.50 7.12
C LEU A 71 -14.09 -3.45 7.77
N VAL A 72 -12.78 -3.58 7.58
CA VAL A 72 -11.78 -2.62 8.05
C VAL A 72 -11.38 -1.72 6.90
N MET A 73 -11.48 -0.41 7.09
CA MET A 73 -11.23 0.58 6.03
C MET A 73 -10.52 1.81 6.57
N GLU A 74 -10.02 2.67 5.69
CA GLU A 74 -9.40 3.92 6.11
C GLU A 74 -10.41 4.86 6.81
N PRO A 75 -10.01 5.60 7.86
CA PRO A 75 -10.92 6.47 8.62
C PRO A 75 -11.65 7.51 7.77
N SER A 76 -11.04 7.98 6.68
CA SER A 76 -11.65 8.94 5.74
C SER A 76 -12.79 8.34 4.92
N LEU A 77 -12.76 7.02 4.68
CA LEU A 77 -13.78 6.30 3.92
C LEU A 77 -14.95 5.86 4.79
N TYR A 78 -14.74 5.65 6.09
CA TYR A 78 -15.77 5.19 7.02
C TYR A 78 -17.14 5.90 6.92
N PRO A 79 -17.23 7.25 6.80
CA PRO A 79 -18.52 7.92 6.67
C PRO A 79 -19.32 7.58 5.41
N THR A 80 -18.67 6.99 4.39
CA THR A 80 -19.33 6.61 3.12
C THR A 80 -20.05 5.26 3.22
N TYR A 81 -19.72 4.43 4.21
CA TYR A 81 -20.32 3.11 4.44
C TYR A 81 -21.56 3.22 5.34
N THR A 82 -22.62 3.79 4.77
CA THR A 82 -23.92 3.87 5.44
C THR A 82 -24.56 2.49 5.59
N GLU A 83 -25.56 2.35 6.46
CA GLU A 83 -26.32 1.09 6.64
C GLU A 83 -26.83 0.54 5.31
N ARG A 84 -27.30 1.43 4.41
CA ARG A 84 -27.76 1.04 3.07
C ARG A 84 -26.63 0.43 2.23
N GLU A 85 -25.45 1.04 2.23
CA GLU A 85 -24.32 0.52 1.45
C GLU A 85 -23.77 -0.77 2.04
N LEU A 86 -23.77 -0.90 3.38
CA LEU A 86 -23.42 -2.16 4.04
C LEU A 86 -24.41 -3.25 3.66
N GLU A 87 -25.72 -2.99 3.62
CA GLU A 87 -26.68 -4.01 3.20
C GLU A 87 -26.48 -4.42 1.73
N ASN A 88 -26.20 -3.46 0.83
CA ASN A 88 -25.87 -3.77 -0.57
C ASN A 88 -24.66 -4.70 -0.70
N ILE A 89 -23.63 -4.49 0.13
CA ILE A 89 -22.44 -5.35 0.19
C ILE A 89 -22.79 -6.72 0.78
N ALA A 90 -23.57 -6.74 1.87
CA ALA A 90 -23.97 -7.96 2.56
C ALA A 90 -24.77 -8.88 1.64
N GLU A 91 -25.70 -8.35 0.84
CA GLU A 91 -26.42 -9.12 -0.18
C GLU A 91 -25.48 -9.88 -1.11
N VAL A 92 -24.47 -9.19 -1.65
CA VAL A 92 -23.50 -9.83 -2.57
C VAL A 92 -22.68 -10.89 -1.85
N MET A 93 -22.24 -10.63 -0.62
CA MET A 93 -21.49 -11.62 0.16
C MET A 93 -22.34 -12.84 0.51
N ARG A 94 -23.65 -12.67 0.75
CA ARG A 94 -24.58 -13.79 0.94
C ARG A 94 -24.74 -14.61 -0.33
N ASP A 95 -24.79 -13.96 -1.50
CA ASP A 95 -24.81 -14.64 -2.80
C ASP A 95 -23.53 -15.44 -3.04
N VAL A 96 -22.36 -14.91 -2.67
CA VAL A 96 -21.08 -15.63 -2.75
C VAL A 96 -21.07 -16.89 -1.87
N MET A 97 -21.67 -16.81 -0.68
CA MET A 97 -21.75 -17.95 0.24
C MET A 97 -22.94 -18.89 -0.04
N TRP A 98 -23.76 -18.58 -1.04
CA TRP A 98 -24.91 -19.39 -1.39
C TRP A 98 -24.52 -20.85 -1.65
N GLY A 99 -25.20 -21.77 -0.97
CA GLY A 99 -24.94 -23.21 -1.09
C GLY A 99 -23.81 -23.77 -0.21
N SER A 100 -23.13 -22.94 0.58
CA SER A 100 -21.99 -23.38 1.43
C SER A 100 -22.34 -23.81 2.86
N SER A 101 -23.64 -23.85 3.21
CA SER A 101 -24.15 -23.96 4.59
C SER A 101 -23.68 -22.86 5.57
N LYS A 102 -23.17 -21.74 5.02
CA LYS A 102 -22.71 -20.57 5.77
C LYS A 102 -23.47 -19.31 5.33
N SER A 103 -23.63 -18.34 6.22
CA SER A 103 -24.35 -17.08 5.97
C SER A 103 -23.62 -15.85 6.53
N VAL A 104 -23.85 -14.68 5.91
CA VAL A 104 -23.54 -13.38 6.54
C VAL A 104 -24.75 -12.97 7.36
N ASP A 105 -24.61 -13.08 8.68
CA ASP A 105 -25.66 -12.68 9.62
C ASP A 105 -25.56 -11.19 9.93
N GLU A 106 -24.33 -10.70 10.07
CA GLU A 106 -24.06 -9.31 10.39
C GLU A 106 -22.86 -8.80 9.59
N LEU A 107 -23.02 -7.63 8.95
CA LEU A 107 -21.94 -6.90 8.30
C LEU A 107 -21.81 -5.53 8.94
N VAL A 108 -20.63 -5.22 9.46
CA VAL A 108 -20.34 -3.91 10.05
C VAL A 108 -19.06 -3.34 9.47
N ALA A 109 -18.97 -2.01 9.40
CA ALA A 109 -17.75 -1.31 9.09
C ALA A 109 -17.07 -0.82 10.38
N ARG A 110 -15.74 -0.75 10.36
CA ARG A 110 -14.97 0.03 11.32
C ARG A 110 -13.75 0.68 10.68
N PRO A 111 -13.33 1.86 11.15
CA PRO A 111 -12.07 2.44 10.73
C PRO A 111 -10.89 1.56 11.19
N SER A 112 -9.83 1.55 10.39
CA SER A 112 -8.55 0.96 10.77
C SER A 112 -8.02 1.71 12.00
N ILE A 113 -7.59 0.94 13.00
CA ILE A 113 -7.03 1.51 14.23
C ILE A 113 -5.52 1.59 14.04
N PRO A 114 -4.93 2.80 13.98
CA PRO A 114 -3.48 2.93 13.85
C PRO A 114 -2.79 2.38 15.10
N ARG A 115 -1.61 1.78 14.91
CA ARG A 115 -0.75 1.40 16.04
C ARG A 115 -0.21 2.68 16.69
N LEU A 116 -0.42 2.82 17.99
CA LEU A 116 0.02 4.00 18.73
C LEU A 116 1.53 3.92 19.00
N GLY A 117 2.26 4.97 18.58
CA GLY A 117 3.65 5.16 19.00
C GLY A 117 3.75 5.73 20.43
N PRO A 118 4.94 5.72 21.05
CA PRO A 118 5.15 6.27 22.39
C PRO A 118 4.71 7.74 22.55
N ASP A 119 4.77 8.52 21.48
CA ASP A 119 4.38 9.94 21.44
C ASP A 119 3.03 10.20 20.74
N TRP A 120 2.08 9.26 20.83
CA TRP A 120 0.76 9.43 20.20
C TRP A 120 0.02 10.69 20.69
N ARG A 121 0.28 11.14 21.94
CA ARG A 121 -0.32 12.36 22.50
C ARG A 121 0.22 13.62 21.85
N GLY A 122 1.50 13.66 21.50
CA GLY A 122 2.09 14.77 20.73
C GLY A 122 1.49 14.82 19.33
N GLN A 123 1.42 13.68 18.65
CA GLN A 123 0.88 13.53 17.29
C GLN A 123 -0.59 13.94 17.18
N VAL A 124 -1.44 13.58 18.16
CA VAL A 124 -2.85 14.01 18.18
C VAL A 124 -2.99 15.50 18.40
N LYS A 125 -2.13 16.12 19.23
CA LYS A 125 -2.17 17.56 19.52
C LYS A 125 -1.69 18.43 18.36
N THR A 126 -0.92 17.89 17.43
CA THR A 126 -0.44 18.59 16.23
C THR A 126 -1.26 18.28 14.98
N ALA A 127 -2.26 17.41 15.08
CA ALA A 127 -3.08 16.90 13.97
C ALA A 127 -4.05 17.89 13.32
N ASP A 128 -4.16 19.12 13.84
CA ASP A 128 -4.89 20.24 13.19
C ASP A 128 -4.09 20.89 12.04
N SER A 129 -2.88 20.41 11.79
CA SER A 129 -2.08 20.77 10.59
C SER A 129 -2.70 20.14 9.33
N PRO A 130 -2.43 20.66 8.11
CA PRO A 130 -3.03 20.15 6.88
C PRO A 130 -2.90 18.63 6.77
N LYS A 131 -4.05 17.94 6.74
CA LYS A 131 -4.10 16.48 6.60
C LYS A 131 -3.39 16.10 5.29
N PRO A 132 -2.40 15.20 5.32
CA PRO A 132 -1.86 14.62 4.09
C PRO A 132 -3.01 13.87 3.39
N SER A 133 -3.29 14.24 2.15
CA SER A 133 -4.20 13.47 1.29
C SER A 133 -3.49 12.19 0.85
N ASN A 134 -4.11 11.03 1.10
CA ASN A 134 -3.87 9.71 0.49
C ASN A 134 -2.90 9.69 -0.71
N GLN A 135 -1.61 9.67 -0.45
CA GLN A 135 -0.60 9.33 -1.45
C GLN A 135 0.00 7.99 -1.01
N GLY A 136 -0.47 6.90 -1.62
CA GLY A 136 0.32 5.67 -1.76
C GLY A 136 0.41 4.69 -0.59
N ARG A 137 -0.50 4.70 0.40
CA ARG A 137 -0.50 3.65 1.44
C ARG A 137 -0.97 2.31 0.85
N LYS A 138 -0.03 1.48 0.36
CA LYS A 138 -0.26 0.03 0.24
C LYS A 138 -0.51 -0.52 1.65
N VAL A 139 -1.76 -0.87 1.94
CA VAL A 139 -2.11 -1.57 3.17
C VAL A 139 -1.70 -3.04 3.03
N GLN A 140 -0.96 -3.52 4.05
CA GLN A 140 -0.74 -4.91 4.50
C GLN A 140 0.52 -5.74 4.12
N LEU A 141 1.16 -6.23 5.19
CA LEU A 141 1.50 -7.64 5.54
C LEU A 141 2.91 -8.25 5.44
N GLU A 142 4.00 -7.49 5.33
CA GLU A 142 5.34 -8.06 5.59
C GLU A 142 5.99 -7.43 6.85
N PRO A 143 6.06 -8.15 7.99
CA PRO A 143 6.87 -7.73 9.12
C PRO A 143 8.36 -7.70 8.74
N GLY A 144 9.06 -6.61 9.07
CA GLY A 144 10.52 -6.52 8.93
C GLY A 144 11.04 -5.40 8.02
N HIS A 145 10.16 -4.65 7.37
CA HIS A 145 10.57 -3.50 6.55
C HIS A 145 10.69 -2.21 7.38
N PRO A 146 11.71 -1.37 7.12
CA PRO A 146 11.87 -0.12 7.84
C PRO A 146 10.75 0.88 7.50
N VAL A 147 10.31 1.64 8.51
CA VAL A 147 9.25 2.66 8.40
C VAL A 147 9.67 3.92 9.15
N GLU A 148 9.62 5.08 8.50
CA GLU A 148 9.94 6.39 9.08
C GLU A 148 9.06 7.47 8.44
N ASP A 149 8.56 8.44 9.22
CA ASP A 149 7.64 9.50 8.75
C ASP A 149 6.40 9.01 7.98
N GLN A 150 5.89 7.84 8.38
CA GLN A 150 4.78 7.12 7.72
C GLN A 150 5.09 6.64 6.29
N LEU A 151 6.36 6.69 5.89
CA LEU A 151 6.87 6.16 4.63
C LEU A 151 7.50 4.78 4.87
N ARG A 152 7.35 3.88 3.90
CA ARG A 152 7.88 2.51 3.95
C ARG A 152 9.03 2.36 2.96
N PHE A 153 10.02 1.58 3.39
CA PHE A 153 11.21 1.24 2.60
C PHE A 153 11.34 -0.28 2.52
N THR A 154 11.93 -0.80 1.45
CA THR A 154 12.16 -2.25 1.32
C THR A 154 13.34 -2.71 2.17
N ASN A 155 14.30 -1.83 2.45
CA ASN A 155 15.53 -2.15 3.17
C ASN A 155 16.11 -0.92 3.90
N GLU A 156 17.12 -1.13 4.75
CA GLU A 156 17.76 -0.05 5.53
C GLU A 156 18.54 0.96 4.66
N TRP A 157 19.04 0.54 3.49
CA TRP A 157 19.79 1.43 2.60
C TRP A 157 18.90 2.50 1.98
N GLU A 158 17.67 2.10 1.58
CA GLU A 158 16.64 3.06 1.17
C GLU A 158 16.30 4.05 2.28
N LEU A 159 16.18 3.57 3.52
CA LEU A 159 15.91 4.42 4.66
C LEU A 159 17.06 5.40 4.95
N ASP A 160 18.31 4.99 4.77
CA ASP A 160 19.48 5.86 4.96
C ASP A 160 19.55 6.97 3.92
N VAL A 161 19.29 6.66 2.64
CA VAL A 161 19.18 7.68 1.59
C VAL A 161 18.03 8.65 1.88
N TYR A 162 16.89 8.12 2.33
CA TYR A 162 15.75 8.94 2.76
C TYR A 162 16.13 9.93 3.87
N ARG A 163 16.82 9.47 4.92
CA ARG A 163 17.24 10.33 6.05
C ARG A 163 18.14 11.47 5.59
N VAL A 164 19.09 11.19 4.69
CA VAL A 164 19.96 12.21 4.09
C VAL A 164 19.15 13.22 3.27
N LEU A 165 18.21 12.75 2.43
CA LEU A 165 17.31 13.63 1.67
C LEU A 165 16.45 14.51 2.57
N ARG A 166 15.91 13.95 3.66
CA ARG A 166 15.10 14.67 4.65
C ARG A 166 15.92 15.75 5.36
N GLU A 167 17.13 15.42 5.81
CA GLU A 167 18.03 16.41 6.42
C GLU A 167 18.39 17.51 5.43
N ARG A 168 18.62 17.16 4.16
CA ARG A 168 18.87 18.16 3.12
C ARG A 168 17.65 19.04 2.91
N GLN A 169 16.44 18.47 2.86
CA GLN A 169 15.18 19.21 2.77
C GLN A 169 15.04 20.21 3.93
N HIS A 170 15.32 19.80 5.16
CA HIS A 170 15.27 20.69 6.33
C HIS A 170 16.29 21.83 6.30
N SER A 171 17.42 21.65 5.59
CA SER A 171 18.44 22.69 5.43
C SER A 171 18.13 23.71 4.32
N LEU A 172 17.05 23.49 3.54
CA LEU A 172 16.66 24.41 2.47
C LEU A 172 15.97 25.66 3.03
N PRO A 173 16.00 26.79 2.28
CA PRO A 173 15.18 27.96 2.60
C PRO A 173 13.68 27.62 2.61
N ASP A 174 12.88 28.37 3.39
CA ASP A 174 11.44 28.13 3.58
C ASP A 174 10.59 28.14 2.28
N ASN A 175 11.11 28.72 1.19
CA ASN A 175 10.47 28.75 -0.12
C ASN A 175 10.92 27.62 -1.08
N GLU A 176 11.74 26.69 -0.61
CA GLU A 176 12.23 25.53 -1.36
C GLU A 176 11.88 24.23 -0.64
N THR A 177 11.67 23.16 -1.40
CA THR A 177 11.43 21.83 -0.83
C THR A 177 11.86 20.71 -1.79
N ILE A 178 11.93 19.50 -1.27
CA ILE A 178 12.20 18.26 -2.00
C ILE A 178 11.00 17.34 -1.75
N GLY A 179 10.22 17.01 -2.77
CA GLY A 179 9.25 15.92 -2.65
C GLY A 179 9.98 14.59 -2.68
N ILE A 180 9.75 13.74 -1.68
CA ILE A 180 10.40 12.44 -1.53
C ILE A 180 9.30 11.38 -1.48
N MET A 181 9.26 10.50 -2.48
CA MET A 181 8.20 9.50 -2.65
C MET A 181 8.83 8.10 -2.78
N PRO A 182 9.01 7.38 -1.67
CA PRO A 182 9.48 6.01 -1.72
C PRO A 182 8.43 5.09 -2.34
N LEU A 183 8.89 4.11 -3.11
CA LEU A 183 8.05 3.07 -3.72
C LEU A 183 6.86 3.65 -4.51
N GLY A 184 7.10 4.79 -5.16
CA GLY A 184 6.11 5.53 -5.94
C GLY A 184 5.78 4.82 -7.26
N GLY A 185 4.83 3.89 -7.22
CA GLY A 185 4.39 3.13 -8.40
C GLY A 185 4.06 4.05 -9.59
N MET A 186 4.81 3.92 -10.68
CA MET A 186 4.69 4.75 -11.87
C MET A 186 4.29 3.91 -13.09
N ARG A 187 3.16 4.29 -13.72
CA ARG A 187 2.71 3.70 -14.98
C ARG A 187 3.41 4.37 -16.16
N VAL A 188 4.10 3.57 -16.96
CA VAL A 188 4.61 3.96 -18.28
C VAL A 188 3.96 3.11 -19.37
N ARG A 189 4.26 3.36 -20.64
CA ARG A 189 3.65 2.62 -21.76
C ARG A 189 3.91 1.11 -21.63
N GLY A 190 2.85 0.35 -21.32
CA GLY A 190 2.88 -1.11 -21.21
C GLY A 190 3.40 -1.67 -19.90
N TRP A 191 3.95 -0.86 -18.99
CA TRP A 191 4.61 -1.32 -17.77
C TRP A 191 4.27 -0.45 -16.57
N THR A 192 4.23 -1.06 -15.40
CA THR A 192 4.19 -0.34 -14.12
C THR A 192 5.49 -0.65 -13.40
N PHE A 193 6.24 0.39 -13.04
CA PHE A 193 7.49 0.27 -12.31
C PHE A 193 7.34 0.88 -10.93
N GLU A 194 8.03 0.33 -9.96
CA GLU A 194 8.16 0.89 -8.62
C GLU A 194 9.64 1.27 -8.46
N PRO A 195 9.99 2.56 -8.63
CA PRO A 195 11.32 3.05 -8.27
C PRO A 195 11.47 3.05 -6.75
N ASP A 196 12.70 2.86 -6.27
CA ASP A 196 12.96 2.89 -4.83
C ASP A 196 12.62 4.26 -4.25
N LEU A 197 13.10 5.35 -4.90
CA LEU A 197 12.71 6.71 -4.56
C LEU A 197 12.41 7.53 -5.84
N LEU A 198 11.23 8.15 -5.87
CA LEU A 198 10.89 9.23 -6.80
C LEU A 198 11.06 10.59 -6.09
N ILE A 199 11.85 11.47 -6.69
CA ILE A 199 12.21 12.77 -6.14
C ILE A 199 11.67 13.88 -7.03
N THR A 200 11.06 14.91 -6.44
CA THR A 200 10.71 16.14 -7.14
C THR A 200 11.39 17.34 -6.50
N HIS A 201 12.11 18.13 -7.28
CA HIS A 201 12.81 19.31 -6.78
C HIS A 201 12.92 20.36 -7.88
N ARG A 202 12.64 21.63 -7.55
CA ARG A 202 12.75 22.79 -8.45
C ARG A 202 12.06 22.58 -9.81
N GLY A 203 10.89 21.95 -9.80
CA GLY A 203 10.06 21.71 -11.00
C GLY A 203 10.45 20.48 -11.83
N TYR A 204 11.44 19.70 -11.40
CA TYR A 204 11.88 18.49 -12.10
C TYR A 204 11.63 17.24 -11.27
N ALA A 205 11.42 16.11 -11.95
CA ALA A 205 11.33 14.78 -11.34
C ALA A 205 12.60 13.98 -11.62
N GLY A 206 13.09 13.24 -10.63
CA GLY A 206 14.24 12.36 -10.71
C GLY A 206 13.97 11.04 -10.00
N VAL A 207 14.68 9.99 -10.37
CA VAL A 207 14.57 8.66 -9.74
C VAL A 207 15.92 8.27 -9.16
N ILE A 208 15.91 7.75 -7.94
CA ILE A 208 17.06 7.08 -7.33
C ILE A 208 16.68 5.60 -7.20
N GLU A 209 17.55 4.72 -7.70
CA GLU A 209 17.51 3.28 -7.43
C GLU A 209 18.69 2.90 -6.53
N ILE A 210 18.49 1.94 -5.63
CA ILE A 210 19.41 1.55 -4.58
C ILE A 210 19.72 0.06 -4.78
N ASP A 211 20.83 -0.20 -5.46
CA ASP A 211 21.22 -1.54 -5.87
C ASP A 211 21.89 -2.27 -4.69
N GLY A 212 21.19 -3.26 -4.12
CA GLY A 212 21.68 -4.11 -3.02
C GLY A 212 22.65 -5.23 -3.44
N PRO A 213 23.36 -5.87 -2.49
CA PRO A 213 24.43 -6.87 -2.76
C PRO A 213 23.97 -8.17 -3.45
N HIS A 214 22.66 -8.39 -3.56
CA HIS A 214 22.08 -9.56 -4.23
C HIS A 214 21.46 -9.23 -5.60
N HIS A 215 21.49 -7.97 -6.04
CA HIS A 215 20.98 -7.56 -7.34
C HIS A 215 21.99 -7.82 -8.46
N LYS A 216 22.19 -9.09 -8.83
CA LYS A 216 22.85 -9.45 -10.10
C LYS A 216 21.83 -9.36 -11.25
N GLY A 217 21.42 -8.12 -11.57
CA GLY A 217 20.50 -7.80 -12.66
C GLY A 217 21.19 -7.68 -14.02
N HIS A 218 20.51 -8.14 -15.08
CA HIS A 218 20.96 -8.00 -16.46
C HIS A 218 21.00 -6.52 -16.89
N ALA A 219 22.19 -5.95 -17.09
CA ALA A 219 22.40 -4.55 -17.49
C ALA A 219 21.48 -4.05 -18.64
N GLY A 220 21.13 -4.91 -19.60
CA GLY A 220 20.22 -4.57 -20.70
C GLY A 220 18.78 -4.25 -20.26
N ARG A 221 18.29 -4.90 -19.18
CA ARG A 221 16.96 -4.64 -18.62
C ARG A 221 16.94 -3.31 -17.86
N ASP A 222 18.02 -3.00 -17.16
CA ASP A 222 18.19 -1.72 -16.45
C ASP A 222 18.26 -0.54 -17.41
N HIS A 223 19.01 -0.65 -18.51
CA HIS A 223 19.04 0.39 -19.54
C HIS A 223 17.67 0.65 -20.19
N SER A 224 16.88 -0.41 -20.40
CA SER A 224 15.54 -0.29 -20.96
C SER A 224 14.58 0.38 -19.98
N ARG A 225 14.68 0.05 -18.68
CA ARG A 225 13.91 0.69 -17.59
C ARG A 225 14.26 2.17 -17.44
N THR A 226 15.55 2.50 -17.36
CA THR A 226 16.04 3.90 -17.30
C THR A 226 15.53 4.71 -18.49
N ARG A 227 15.57 4.16 -19.71
CA ARG A 227 15.07 4.86 -20.91
C ARG A 227 13.58 5.16 -20.84
N LEU A 228 12.77 4.24 -20.29
CA LEU A 228 11.33 4.46 -20.12
C LEU A 228 11.04 5.57 -19.11
N PHE A 229 11.80 5.65 -18.01
CA PHE A 229 11.70 6.75 -17.07
C PHE A 229 12.06 8.09 -17.74
N LEU A 230 13.18 8.15 -18.45
CA LEU A 230 13.58 9.38 -19.15
C LEU A 230 12.53 9.82 -20.18
N HIS A 231 11.98 8.89 -20.97
CA HIS A 231 10.92 9.19 -21.93
C HIS A 231 9.59 9.60 -21.26
N SER A 232 9.39 9.27 -19.98
CA SER A 232 8.20 9.66 -19.22
C SER A 232 8.28 11.04 -18.57
N GLY A 233 9.40 11.76 -18.76
CA GLY A 233 9.61 13.09 -18.19
C GLY A 233 10.40 13.10 -16.88
N VAL A 234 10.91 11.95 -16.43
CA VAL A 234 11.96 11.90 -15.40
C VAL A 234 13.24 12.46 -16.00
N LYS A 235 13.84 13.46 -15.35
CA LYS A 235 15.01 14.15 -15.86
C LYS A 235 16.31 13.41 -15.62
N VAL A 236 16.45 12.84 -14.41
CA VAL A 236 17.64 12.12 -13.97
C VAL A 236 17.20 10.79 -13.37
N VAL A 237 17.88 9.72 -13.74
CA VAL A 237 17.81 8.43 -13.06
C VAL A 237 19.23 8.11 -12.64
N ASP A 238 19.47 8.01 -11.33
CA ASP A 238 20.79 7.68 -10.79
C ASP A 238 20.69 6.47 -9.86
N ARG A 239 21.79 5.75 -9.70
CA ARG A 239 21.82 4.49 -8.96
C ARG A 239 22.92 4.51 -7.90
N LEU A 240 22.54 4.18 -6.67
CA LEU A 240 23.47 4.00 -5.58
C LEU A 240 23.78 2.51 -5.42
N ASN A 241 25.00 2.10 -5.73
CA ASN A 241 25.46 0.74 -5.44
C ASN A 241 25.90 0.67 -3.97
N VAL A 242 25.11 -0.02 -3.13
CA VAL A 242 25.37 -0.06 -1.67
C VAL A 242 26.65 -0.83 -1.33
N GLU A 243 27.15 -1.71 -2.22
CA GLU A 243 28.42 -2.41 -2.02
C GLU A 243 29.62 -1.45 -2.09
N GLU A 244 29.46 -0.31 -2.77
CA GLU A 244 30.50 0.71 -2.95
C GLU A 244 30.44 1.79 -1.87
N VAL A 245 29.33 1.88 -1.14
CA VAL A 245 29.13 2.84 -0.04
C VAL A 245 29.69 2.27 1.26
N LYS A 246 30.68 2.96 1.83
CA LYS A 246 31.36 2.57 3.08
C LYS A 246 31.08 3.52 4.22
N SER A 247 30.47 4.67 3.93
CA SER A 247 30.20 5.71 4.93
C SER A 247 28.98 6.54 4.57
N ARG A 248 28.37 7.15 5.60
CA ARG A 248 27.29 8.12 5.44
C ARG A 248 27.66 9.31 4.54
N ALA A 249 28.90 9.79 4.63
CA ALA A 249 29.39 10.92 3.83
C ALA A 249 29.34 10.65 2.31
N GLU A 250 29.48 9.39 1.88
CA GLU A 250 29.35 9.01 0.47
C GLU A 250 27.89 9.05 0.02
N VAL A 251 26.94 8.70 0.90
CA VAL A 251 25.49 8.85 0.65
C VAL A 251 25.12 10.33 0.55
N GLU A 252 25.63 11.16 1.46
CA GLU A 252 25.45 12.62 1.43
C GLU A 252 25.96 13.21 0.11
N LYS A 253 27.17 12.85 -0.30
CA LYS A 253 27.74 13.28 -1.58
C LYS A 253 26.88 12.82 -2.77
N PHE A 254 26.43 11.56 -2.78
CA PHE A 254 25.55 11.06 -3.84
C PHE A 254 24.25 11.88 -3.95
N VAL A 255 23.58 12.14 -2.82
CA VAL A 255 22.35 12.94 -2.78
C VAL A 255 22.61 14.37 -3.26
N GLU A 256 23.72 14.99 -2.86
CA GLU A 256 24.10 16.32 -3.33
C GLU A 256 24.34 16.37 -4.84
N ASP A 257 25.10 15.41 -5.37
CA ASP A 257 25.39 15.28 -6.80
C ASP A 257 24.09 15.07 -7.59
N PHE A 258 23.20 14.19 -7.12
CA PHE A 258 21.89 13.92 -7.72
C PHE A 258 21.01 15.17 -7.76
N LEU A 259 20.82 15.86 -6.63
CA LEU A 259 20.02 17.09 -6.55
C LEU A 259 20.63 18.20 -7.41
N ALA A 260 21.96 18.24 -7.54
CA ALA A 260 22.65 19.19 -8.41
C ALA A 260 22.45 18.92 -9.90
N GLN A 261 22.25 17.66 -10.30
CA GLN A 261 21.89 17.31 -11.68
C GLN A 261 20.41 17.60 -11.95
N LEU A 262 19.52 17.33 -11.00
CA LEU A 262 18.08 17.49 -11.16
C LEU A 262 17.68 18.95 -11.47
N LYS A 263 18.45 19.93 -11.00
CA LYS A 263 18.22 21.37 -11.24
C LYS A 263 18.80 21.94 -12.55
N ARG A 264 19.66 21.21 -13.28
CA ARG A 264 20.32 21.67 -14.51
C ARG A 264 19.52 21.24 -15.73
#